data_AF-A0A354GTC9-F1
#
_entry.id   AF-A0A354GTC9-F1
#
_cell.length_a   1.000
_cell.length_b   1.000
_cell.length_c   1.000
_cell.angle_alpha   90.00
_cell.angle_beta   90.00
_cell.angle_gamma   90.00
#
_symmetry.space_group_name_H-M   'P 1'
#
loop_
_entity.id
_entity.type
_entity.pdbx_description
1 polymer ?
#
loop_
_entity_poly.entity_id
_entity_poly.type
_entity_poly.pdbx_seq_one_letter_code
_entity_poly.pdbx_strand_id
1 'polypeptide(L)'
;EVPKDAVDKISLLVKGEDYTFTRGDDVVKGTHKLDASKKPKTIDAVRSEGEGKGKPLLGIYELTDDAYKVCFGPPGGDRPTEFVSKPGSKVRLIVMKREKP
;
A
#
# COMPACT_ATOMS: atom_id res chain seq x y z
N GLU A 1 -15.30 18.60 7.54
CA GLU A 1 -14.30 18.94 6.50
C GLU A 1 -12.92 18.67 7.09
N VAL A 2 -12.15 17.74 6.53
CA VAL A 2 -10.80 17.44 7.06
C VAL A 2 -9.85 18.50 6.51
N PRO A 3 -9.09 19.23 7.36
CA PRO A 3 -8.17 20.26 6.91
C PRO A 3 -7.14 19.67 5.94
N LYS A 4 -7.00 20.29 4.77
CA LYS A 4 -6.05 19.90 3.71
C LYS A 4 -4.57 20.06 4.08
N ASP A 5 -4.26 20.59 5.26
CA ASP A 5 -2.90 20.96 5.69
C ASP A 5 -2.24 19.96 6.66
N ALA A 6 -2.91 18.88 7.03
CA ALA A 6 -2.30 17.74 7.72
C ALA A 6 -2.21 16.52 6.80
N VAL A 7 -1.80 16.73 5.55
CA VAL A 7 -1.30 15.61 4.74
C VAL A 7 0.04 15.25 5.38
N ASP A 8 0.04 14.30 6.33
CA ASP A 8 1.26 13.58 6.69
C ASP A 8 2.00 13.32 5.39
N LYS A 9 3.26 13.79 5.25
CA LYS A 9 4.04 13.56 4.04
C LYS A 9 4.18 12.05 3.86
N ILE A 10 3.28 11.48 3.05
CA ILE A 10 3.25 10.06 2.74
C ILE A 10 4.00 9.89 1.43
N SER A 11 5.14 9.21 1.49
CA SER A 11 5.92 8.84 0.31
C SER A 11 6.10 7.33 0.26
N LEU A 12 6.02 6.80 -0.95
CA LEU A 12 6.27 5.39 -1.23
C LEU A 12 7.39 5.31 -2.26
N LEU A 13 8.56 4.87 -1.82
CA LEU A 13 9.71 4.61 -2.67
C LEU A 13 9.76 3.11 -2.97
N VAL A 14 9.63 2.74 -4.23
CA VAL A 14 9.70 1.34 -4.68
C VAL A 14 10.98 1.14 -5.48
N LYS A 15 11.80 0.17 -5.08
CA LYS A 15 13.07 -0.21 -5.73
C LYS A 15 13.06 -1.71 -6.00
N GLY A 16 12.61 -2.10 -7.19
CA GLY A 16 12.48 -3.52 -7.54
C GLY A 16 11.44 -4.20 -6.64
N GLU A 17 11.88 -5.13 -5.80
CA GLU A 17 11.02 -5.81 -4.83
C GLU A 17 11.01 -5.12 -3.46
N ASP A 18 11.95 -4.23 -3.17
CA ASP A 18 11.99 -3.49 -1.92
C ASP A 18 11.11 -2.24 -1.99
N TYR A 19 10.45 -1.92 -0.89
CA TYR A 19 9.72 -0.68 -0.74
C TYR A 19 10.04 0.01 0.60
N THR A 20 10.05 1.33 0.56
CA THR A 20 10.08 2.20 1.74
C THR A 20 8.82 3.06 1.74
N PHE A 21 7.99 2.88 2.73
CA PHE A 21 6.81 3.71 2.98
C PHE A 21 7.12 4.63 4.15
N THR A 22 7.10 5.93 3.91
CA THR A 22 7.33 6.95 4.93
C THR A 22 6.04 7.71 5.16
N ARG A 23 5.67 7.92 6.42
CA ARG A 23 4.54 8.75 6.84
C ARG A 23 4.99 9.60 8.02
N GLY A 24 5.27 10.88 7.78
CA GLY A 24 5.84 11.74 8.83
C GLY A 24 7.18 11.18 9.32
N ASP A 25 7.30 10.92 10.61
CA ASP A 25 8.48 10.31 11.25
C ASP A 25 8.49 8.76 11.17
N ASP A 26 7.37 8.14 10.81
CA ASP A 26 7.27 6.69 10.69
C ASP A 26 7.81 6.20 9.35
N VAL A 27 8.82 5.33 9.39
CA VAL A 27 9.38 4.66 8.21
C VAL A 27 9.14 3.16 8.32
N VAL A 28 8.42 2.62 7.34
CA VAL A 28 8.17 1.19 7.19
C VAL A 28 8.93 0.71 5.96
N LYS A 29 9.72 -0.35 6.11
CA LYS A 29 10.38 -1.01 4.99
C LYS A 29 9.90 -2.44 4.87
N GLY A 30 9.96 -2.95 3.65
CA GLY A 30 9.55 -4.30 3.36
C GLY A 30 9.87 -4.69 1.95
N THR A 31 9.55 -5.94 1.65
CA THR A 31 9.57 -6.46 0.29
C THR A 31 8.14 -6.63 -0.18
N HIS A 32 7.94 -6.54 -1.49
CA HIS A 32 6.65 -6.79 -2.11
C HIS A 32 6.82 -7.61 -3.38
N LYS A 33 5.81 -8.40 -3.67
CA LYS A 33 5.71 -9.20 -4.88
C LYS A 33 4.46 -8.77 -5.63
N LEU A 34 4.65 -8.33 -6.87
CA LEU A 34 3.57 -7.95 -7.77
C LEU A 34 3.28 -9.10 -8.73
N ASP A 35 2.01 -9.48 -8.82
CA ASP A 35 1.54 -10.41 -9.82
C ASP A 35 0.48 -9.71 -10.70
N ALA A 36 0.94 -9.33 -11.90
CA ALA A 36 0.12 -8.68 -12.91
C ALA A 36 -0.69 -9.68 -13.77
N SER A 37 -0.51 -10.99 -13.59
CA SER A 37 -1.26 -12.02 -14.33
C SER A 37 -2.70 -12.19 -13.83
N LYS A 38 -2.97 -11.76 -12.59
CA LYS A 38 -4.30 -11.80 -11.97
C LYS A 38 -5.12 -10.55 -12.30
N LYS A 39 -6.45 -10.68 -12.27
CA LYS A 39 -7.41 -9.58 -12.41
C LYS A 39 -8.41 -9.63 -11.25
N PRO A 40 -8.41 -8.65 -10.34
CA PRO A 40 -7.48 -7.51 -10.24
C PRO A 40 -6.02 -7.95 -10.00
N LYS A 41 -5.05 -7.09 -10.34
CA LYS A 41 -3.62 -7.40 -10.12
C LYS A 41 -3.35 -7.51 -8.62
N THR A 42 -2.49 -8.44 -8.24
CA THR A 42 -2.29 -8.83 -6.84
C THR A 42 -0.93 -8.38 -6.33
N ILE A 43 -0.88 -7.88 -5.09
CA ILE A 43 0.35 -7.48 -4.40
C ILE A 43 0.47 -8.19 -3.06
N ASP A 44 1.65 -8.73 -2.77
CA ASP A 44 1.97 -9.43 -1.54
C ASP A 44 3.14 -8.70 -0.90
N ALA A 45 2.89 -7.97 0.18
CA ALA A 45 3.91 -7.20 0.87
C ALA A 45 4.27 -7.84 2.22
N VAL A 46 5.54 -7.84 2.58
CA VAL A 46 6.04 -8.31 3.87
C VAL A 46 6.87 -7.20 4.49
N ARG A 47 6.45 -6.71 5.66
CA ARG A 47 7.19 -5.67 6.38
C ARG A 47 8.42 -6.28 7.04
N SER A 48 9.60 -5.79 6.68
CA SER A 48 10.89 -6.16 7.28
C SER A 48 11.25 -5.26 8.47
N GLU A 49 10.84 -3.98 8.44
CA GLU A 49 11.09 -2.98 9.48
C GLU A 49 9.86 -2.08 9.72
N GLY A 50 9.77 -1.51 10.93
CA GLY A 50 8.69 -0.62 11.33
C GLY A 50 7.47 -1.33 11.92
N GLU A 51 6.36 -0.58 12.06
CA GLU A 51 5.12 -1.09 12.63
C GLU A 51 4.60 -2.30 11.83
N GLY A 52 4.26 -3.40 12.51
CA GLY A 52 3.74 -4.60 11.85
C GLY A 52 4.80 -5.48 11.16
N LYS A 53 6.09 -5.33 11.52
CA LYS A 53 7.19 -6.21 11.11
C LYS A 53 6.81 -7.69 11.22
N GLY A 54 7.17 -8.46 10.18
CA GLY A 54 6.96 -9.91 10.10
C GLY A 54 5.55 -10.35 9.70
N LYS A 55 4.60 -9.41 9.56
CA LYS A 55 3.24 -9.74 9.10
C LYS A 55 3.11 -9.55 7.59
N PRO A 56 2.65 -10.58 6.85
CA PRO A 56 2.32 -10.41 5.44
C PRO A 56 1.04 -9.57 5.29
N LEU A 57 1.03 -8.76 4.24
CA LEU A 57 -0.07 -7.91 3.80
C LEU A 57 -0.44 -8.33 2.38
N LEU A 58 -1.60 -8.96 2.27
CA LEU A 58 -2.15 -9.36 0.99
C LEU A 58 -3.05 -8.24 0.48
N GLY A 59 -2.82 -7.83 -0.76
CA GLY A 59 -3.56 -6.74 -1.36
C GLY A 59 -3.79 -6.91 -2.85
N ILE A 60 -4.55 -5.99 -3.40
CA ILE A 60 -4.69 -5.80 -4.84
C ILE A 60 -4.16 -4.43 -5.20
N TYR A 61 -3.61 -4.30 -6.40
CA TYR A 61 -3.06 -3.03 -6.87
C TYR A 61 -3.49 -2.75 -8.31
N GLU A 62 -3.45 -1.47 -8.65
CA GLU A 62 -3.67 -0.95 -9.96
C GLU A 62 -2.64 0.16 -10.18
N LEU A 63 -1.90 0.05 -11.27
CA LEU A 63 -0.88 1.01 -11.66
C LEU A 63 -1.26 1.54 -13.04
N THR A 64 -1.49 2.84 -13.12
CA THR A 64 -1.68 3.60 -14.36
C THR A 64 -0.44 4.47 -14.61
N ASP A 65 -0.42 5.23 -15.71
CA ASP A 65 0.69 6.11 -16.04
C ASP A 65 0.89 7.25 -15.00
N ASP A 66 -0.21 7.66 -14.36
CA ASP A 66 -0.29 8.82 -13.48
C ASP A 66 -0.55 8.47 -12.00
N ALA A 67 -1.06 7.26 -11.71
CA ALA A 67 -1.49 6.90 -10.37
C ALA A 67 -1.15 5.44 -10.00
N TYR A 68 -0.89 5.26 -8.71
CA TYR A 68 -0.77 3.97 -8.06
C TYR A 68 -1.90 3.83 -7.03
N LYS A 69 -2.74 2.82 -7.20
CA LYS A 69 -3.84 2.50 -6.30
C LYS A 69 -3.60 1.12 -5.71
N VAL A 70 -3.68 1.00 -4.40
CA VAL A 70 -3.48 -0.27 -3.71
C VAL A 70 -4.48 -0.44 -2.59
N CYS A 71 -4.99 -1.66 -2.44
CA CYS A 71 -5.92 -2.03 -1.39
C CYS A 71 -5.37 -3.24 -0.64
N PHE A 72 -4.95 -3.04 0.61
CA PHE A 72 -4.45 -4.10 1.47
C PHE A 72 -5.52 -4.58 2.43
N GLY A 73 -5.61 -5.89 2.60
CA GLY A 73 -6.39 -6.51 3.66
C GLY A 73 -5.76 -6.32 5.05
N PRO A 74 -6.41 -6.83 6.10
CA PRO A 74 -5.81 -6.89 7.43
C PRO A 74 -4.47 -7.65 7.41
N PRO A 75 -3.49 -7.27 8.26
CA PRO A 75 -2.26 -8.02 8.40
C PRO A 75 -2.54 -9.49 8.76
N GLY A 76 -2.04 -10.42 7.94
CA GLY A 76 -2.27 -11.87 8.09
C GLY A 76 -3.69 -12.35 7.76
N GLY A 77 -4.54 -11.51 7.17
CA GLY A 77 -5.88 -11.90 6.71
C GLY A 77 -6.00 -12.00 5.20
N ASP A 78 -7.25 -12.11 4.75
CA ASP A 78 -7.57 -12.34 3.34
C ASP A 78 -7.27 -11.13 2.43
N ARG A 79 -6.97 -11.45 1.17
CA ARG A 79 -6.77 -10.47 0.11
C ARG A 79 -8.11 -9.83 -0.27
N PRO A 80 -8.21 -8.49 -0.33
CA PRO A 80 -9.38 -7.83 -0.90
C PRO A 80 -9.59 -8.23 -2.36
N THR A 81 -10.84 -8.44 -2.76
CA THR A 81 -11.21 -8.71 -4.16
C THR A 81 -11.61 -7.45 -4.92
N GLU A 82 -11.86 -6.36 -4.20
CA GLU A 82 -12.30 -5.08 -4.74
C GLU A 82 -11.55 -3.94 -4.04
N PHE A 83 -11.39 -2.81 -4.74
CA PHE A 83 -10.73 -1.62 -4.20
C PHE A 83 -11.67 -0.81 -3.29
N VAL A 84 -12.16 -1.44 -2.22
CA VAL A 84 -13.15 -0.84 -1.31
C VAL A 84 -12.65 -0.97 0.12
N SER A 85 -12.56 0.14 0.83
CA SER A 85 -12.40 0.17 2.29
C SER A 85 -13.73 0.59 2.91
N LYS A 86 -14.34 -0.29 3.71
CA LYS A 86 -15.59 0.00 4.43
C LYS A 86 -15.28 0.58 5.82
N PRO A 87 -16.10 1.49 6.35
CA PRO A 87 -15.98 1.92 7.76
C PRO A 87 -15.96 0.71 8.70
N GLY A 88 -15.02 0.68 9.64
CA GLY A 88 -14.81 -0.45 10.54
C GLY A 88 -14.07 -1.66 9.94
N SER A 89 -13.81 -1.68 8.62
CA SER A 89 -12.94 -2.68 8.02
C SER A 89 -11.46 -2.39 8.32
N LYS A 90 -10.67 -3.45 8.49
CA LYS A 90 -9.20 -3.36 8.58
C LYS A 90 -8.55 -3.24 7.19
N VAL A 91 -9.36 -3.02 6.14
CA VAL A 91 -8.90 -2.86 4.77
C VAL A 91 -8.40 -1.44 4.56
N ARG A 92 -7.19 -1.29 4.05
CA ARG A 92 -6.54 -0.01 3.78
C ARG A 92 -6.53 0.23 2.27
N LEU A 93 -7.29 1.22 1.80
CA LEU A 93 -7.21 1.70 0.42
C LEU A 93 -6.31 2.93 0.38
N ILE A 94 -5.26 2.87 -0.44
CA ILE A 94 -4.29 3.94 -0.64
C ILE A 94 -4.29 4.29 -2.13
N VAL A 95 -4.39 5.59 -2.43
CA VAL A 95 -4.26 6.12 -3.80
C VAL A 95 -3.15 7.16 -3.77
N MET A 96 -2.08 6.90 -4.51
CA MET A 96 -0.93 7.79 -4.64
C MET A 96 -0.85 8.24 -6.09
N LYS A 97 -0.54 9.52 -6.30
CA LYS A 97 -0.18 10.01 -7.64
C LYS A 97 1.31 9.83 -7.84
N ARG A 98 1.70 9.49 -9.06
CA ARG A 98 3.12 9.39 -9.41
C ARG A 98 3.71 10.79 -9.40
N GLU A 99 4.72 11.01 -8.57
CA GLU A 99 5.54 12.21 -8.67
C GLU A 99 6.35 12.11 -9.97
N LYS A 100 6.16 13.07 -10.87
CA LYS A 100 6.91 13.12 -12.11
C LYS A 100 8.34 13.58 -11.78
N PRO A 101 9.37 12.96 -12.37
CA PRO A 101 10.76 13.36 -12.17
C PRO A 101 11.01 14.80 -12.65
#